data_AF-A0A2B7XSC2-F1
#
_entry.id   AF-A0A2B7XSC2-F1
#
_cell.length_a   1.000
_cell.length_b   1.000
_cell.length_c   1.000
_cell.angle_alpha   90.00
_cell.angle_beta   90.00
_cell.angle_gamma   90.00
#
_symmetry.space_group_name_H-M   'P 1'
#
loop_
_entity.id
_entity.type
_entity.pdbx_description
1 polymer ?
#
loop_
_entity_poly.entity_id
_entity_poly.type
_entity_poly.pdbx_seq_one_letter_code
_entity_poly.pdbx_strand_id
1 'polypeptide(L)'
;MEATSPQSSTSSLADHAEEKELGTPMSPAKPDLEVLVSHLVAAKRSLSSINHVWRANEIVTTARSALEESVVISARSGFLRRGLHDQLLLLYNVRAEVEQIAHQGRNEFAAALRELDDVDERLKQTLNLLHETVVEPAFRSSGEEQKTLHDFVDERGVEDLQSSLKDAIDQTNAAQARLDESNLAFDQDLHSVQQTLGKYRKLTKSLRSSSSQMSTSSSSRDILLSPSLIPGLLRSLESHAQEMADLLESLVRHFDLCVTAVKHTEGGGAAAQSITGDLPTGVDLSVSIGQEVGSTNTDGVPQAPLEPLTDKEYQEMITVLVKDAAEADDVALEIQDRGSEMEAMLDQVLEQRDAIVAIYTSTTNIFHRLSNIANSQLPDYIAQAHAFTQTWKEQHERIQSGMTDLSDLSDLYAGFLHAYDGLILEVARRKAVRTAAEKVLRDARSKLDKLYEEDIRARETFRVEQGDYLPSDIWPGLGRGPMRVEFTRVEGPRLEGEVPTDSGDGEQDAENGDGDDDDDQPADTAGPSPTGEQQDKPSGDSGDSIPDLPKHIIERAFSRLKTRSRPGIPST
;
A
#
# COMPACT_ATOMS: atom_id res chain seq x y z
N MET A 1 19.70 -25.26 60.87
CA MET A 1 19.05 -26.53 60.52
C MET A 1 19.69 -27.01 59.22
N GLU A 2 20.94 -27.45 59.09
CA GLU A 2 21.85 -28.29 59.90
C GLU A 2 21.31 -29.66 60.31
N ALA A 3 21.74 -30.68 59.56
CA ALA A 3 21.77 -32.12 59.84
C ALA A 3 22.78 -32.74 58.85
N THR A 4 24.10 -32.79 59.12
CA THR A 4 24.89 -33.72 59.94
C THR A 4 24.94 -35.16 59.39
N SER A 5 26.14 -35.56 58.95
CA SER A 5 26.59 -36.94 58.70
C SER A 5 26.52 -37.82 59.97
N PRO A 6 26.73 -39.14 59.81
CA PRO A 6 27.58 -39.85 60.76
C PRO A 6 28.70 -40.65 60.09
N GLN A 7 29.91 -40.42 60.58
CA GLN A 7 31.04 -41.34 60.55
C GLN A 7 30.75 -42.53 61.49
N SER A 8 31.33 -43.70 61.20
CA SER A 8 31.45 -44.78 62.18
C SER A 8 32.90 -45.26 62.20
N SER A 9 33.44 -45.32 63.41
CA SER A 9 34.82 -45.69 63.72
C SER A 9 34.84 -46.91 64.65
N THR A 10 36.00 -47.57 64.64
CA THR A 10 36.61 -48.39 65.71
C THR A 10 36.18 -49.85 65.86
N SER A 11 37.16 -50.75 65.74
CA SER A 11 37.58 -51.63 66.84
C SER A 11 38.86 -52.39 66.48
N SER A 12 39.97 -51.92 67.04
CA SER A 12 41.25 -52.62 67.19
C SER A 12 41.19 -53.57 68.39
N LEU A 13 41.57 -54.84 68.21
CA LEU A 13 42.04 -55.72 69.28
C LEU A 13 43.07 -56.70 68.70
N ALA A 14 44.31 -56.51 69.14
CA ALA A 14 45.37 -57.50 69.10
C ALA A 14 45.37 -58.22 70.46
N ASP A 15 45.46 -59.55 70.50
CA ASP A 15 46.55 -60.25 71.20
C ASP A 15 46.55 -61.77 70.96
N HIS A 16 47.75 -62.33 71.10
CA HIS A 16 48.14 -63.73 71.34
C HIS A 16 48.17 -64.76 70.20
N ALA A 17 49.34 -64.74 69.55
CA ALA A 17 50.24 -65.87 69.33
C ALA A 17 49.88 -67.23 69.96
N GLU A 18 49.74 -68.24 69.10
CA GLU A 18 50.26 -69.58 69.35
C GLU A 18 50.98 -70.06 68.09
N GLU A 19 52.29 -70.26 68.25
CA GLU A 19 53.16 -70.92 67.28
C GLU A 19 52.71 -72.37 67.07
N LYS A 20 52.54 -72.75 65.81
CA LYS A 20 52.70 -74.14 65.41
C LYS A 20 53.41 -74.19 64.05
N GLU A 21 54.73 -74.27 64.11
CA GLU A 21 55.52 -74.79 63.01
C GLU A 21 55.01 -76.19 62.61
N LEU A 22 54.69 -76.38 61.33
CA LEU A 22 55.34 -77.42 60.52
C LEU A 22 55.05 -77.17 59.04
N GLY A 23 56.10 -77.30 58.24
CA GLY A 23 56.19 -76.76 56.88
C GLY A 23 55.28 -77.40 55.83
N THR A 24 55.26 -76.76 54.66
CA THR A 24 55.56 -77.33 53.34
C THR A 24 55.59 -76.15 52.33
N PRO A 25 56.59 -76.02 51.45
CA PRO A 25 56.56 -75.05 50.37
C PRO A 25 55.57 -75.55 49.30
N MET A 26 54.38 -74.95 49.23
CA MET A 26 53.40 -75.32 48.21
C MET A 26 53.74 -74.59 46.91
N SER A 27 54.28 -75.34 45.97
CA SER A 27 54.44 -74.97 44.55
C SER A 27 53.16 -74.36 43.98
N PRO A 28 53.24 -73.41 43.02
CA PRO A 28 52.05 -72.88 42.36
C PRO A 28 51.38 -74.02 41.57
N ALA A 29 50.23 -74.47 42.06
CA ALA A 29 49.40 -75.48 41.40
C ALA A 29 48.92 -74.91 40.06
N LYS A 30 49.05 -75.71 38.99
CA LYS A 30 48.47 -75.41 37.68
C LYS A 30 46.95 -75.19 37.88
N PRO A 31 46.34 -74.14 37.31
CA PRO A 31 44.90 -73.94 37.40
C PRO A 31 44.16 -75.12 36.76
N ASP A 32 43.05 -75.53 37.37
CA ASP A 32 42.21 -76.61 36.86
C ASP A 32 41.53 -76.21 35.54
N LEU A 33 41.31 -77.17 34.64
CA LEU A 33 40.71 -76.95 33.31
C LEU A 33 39.33 -76.27 33.43
N GLU A 34 38.57 -76.59 34.47
CA GLU A 34 37.25 -76.01 34.75
C GLU A 34 37.33 -74.49 35.01
N VAL A 35 38.39 -74.02 35.68
CA VAL A 35 38.60 -72.59 35.97
C VAL A 35 38.91 -71.82 34.69
N LEU A 36 39.77 -72.37 33.83
CA LEU A 36 40.11 -71.77 32.53
C LEU A 36 38.92 -71.72 31.57
N VAL A 37 38.08 -72.78 31.56
CA VAL A 37 36.84 -72.79 30.79
C VAL A 37 35.85 -71.75 31.33
N SER A 38 35.75 -71.58 32.65
CA SER A 38 34.90 -70.55 33.25
C SER A 38 35.34 -69.13 32.87
N HIS A 39 36.65 -68.85 32.86
CA HIS A 39 37.20 -67.57 32.41
C HIS A 39 36.98 -67.35 30.91
N LEU A 40 37.12 -68.39 30.08
CA LEU A 40 36.82 -68.31 28.65
C LEU A 40 35.34 -67.99 28.38
N VAL A 41 34.42 -68.58 29.14
CA VAL A 41 32.98 -68.30 29.03
C VAL A 41 32.65 -66.89 29.53
N ALA A 42 33.28 -66.43 30.62
CA ALA A 42 33.15 -65.05 31.09
C ALA A 42 33.67 -64.05 30.05
N ALA A 43 34.87 -64.26 29.52
CA ALA A 43 35.44 -63.45 28.44
C ALA A 43 34.54 -63.43 27.19
N LYS A 44 33.96 -64.58 26.79
CA LYS A 44 32.98 -64.66 25.69
C LYS A 44 31.73 -63.82 25.97
N ARG A 45 31.22 -63.85 27.20
CA ARG A 45 30.08 -63.05 27.61
C ARG A 45 30.42 -61.56 27.57
N SER A 46 31.55 -61.15 28.10
CA SER A 46 32.01 -59.76 28.09
C SER A 46 32.26 -59.28 26.65
N LEU A 47 32.70 -60.16 25.73
CA LEU A 47 32.88 -59.86 24.30
C LEU A 47 31.56 -59.50 23.59
N SER A 48 30.40 -59.82 24.17
CA SER A 48 29.10 -59.33 23.65
C SER A 48 28.99 -57.79 23.67
N SER A 49 29.87 -57.09 24.41
CA SER A 49 30.06 -55.64 24.38
C SER A 49 30.46 -55.09 23.00
N ILE A 50 30.86 -55.94 22.06
CA ILE A 50 31.08 -55.57 20.66
C ILE A 50 29.87 -54.85 20.05
N ASN A 51 28.65 -55.22 20.43
CA ASN A 51 27.42 -54.58 19.96
C ASN A 51 27.34 -53.10 20.38
N HIS A 52 27.84 -52.76 21.57
CA HIS A 52 27.91 -51.38 22.05
C HIS A 52 28.92 -50.56 21.25
N VAL A 53 30.04 -51.16 20.81
CA VAL A 53 31.03 -50.49 19.96
C VAL A 53 30.51 -50.27 18.54
N TRP A 54 29.81 -51.26 17.96
CA TRP A 54 29.11 -51.07 16.68
C TRP A 54 28.10 -49.92 16.75
N ARG A 55 27.32 -49.88 17.85
CA ARG A 55 26.37 -48.80 18.12
C ARG A 55 27.08 -47.46 18.29
N ALA A 56 28.22 -47.40 18.98
CA ALA A 56 29.03 -46.19 19.13
C ALA A 56 29.47 -45.62 17.78
N ASN A 57 29.91 -46.47 16.84
CA ASN A 57 30.26 -46.03 15.49
C ASN A 57 29.05 -45.49 14.70
N GLU A 58 27.88 -46.11 14.86
CA GLU A 58 26.63 -45.62 14.29
C GLU A 58 26.25 -44.24 14.87
N ILE A 59 26.42 -44.05 16.18
CA ILE A 59 26.18 -42.78 16.87
C ILE A 59 27.09 -41.67 16.31
N VAL A 60 28.40 -41.92 16.20
CA VAL A 60 29.34 -40.94 15.64
C VAL A 60 29.00 -40.60 14.19
N THR A 61 28.68 -41.60 13.37
CA THR A 61 28.29 -41.40 11.97
C THR A 61 27.02 -40.57 11.86
N THR A 62 26.02 -40.84 12.70
CA THR A 62 24.77 -40.07 12.77
C THR A 62 25.02 -38.63 13.22
N ALA A 63 25.86 -38.42 14.22
CA ALA A 63 26.23 -37.10 14.70
C ALA A 63 26.98 -36.27 13.64
N ARG A 64 27.88 -36.90 12.85
CA ARG A 64 28.55 -36.25 11.71
C ARG A 64 27.55 -35.81 10.65
N SER A 65 26.62 -36.69 10.27
CA SER A 65 25.57 -36.36 9.29
C SER A 65 24.68 -35.20 9.78
N ALA A 66 24.30 -35.20 11.06
CA ALA A 66 23.53 -34.11 11.66
C ALA A 66 24.29 -32.77 11.66
N LEU A 67 25.61 -32.78 11.86
CA LEU A 67 26.45 -31.58 11.75
C LEU A 67 26.48 -31.05 10.31
N GLU A 68 26.73 -31.92 9.33
CA GLU A 68 26.77 -31.55 7.91
C GLU A 68 25.46 -30.88 7.47
N GLU A 69 24.32 -31.49 7.81
CA GLU A 69 23.00 -30.94 7.54
C GLU A 69 22.81 -29.58 8.23
N SER A 70 23.17 -29.48 9.52
CA SER A 70 23.02 -28.26 10.31
C SER A 70 23.85 -27.09 9.76
N VAL A 71 25.08 -27.35 9.30
CA VAL A 71 25.96 -26.33 8.70
C VAL A 71 25.37 -25.81 7.39
N VAL A 72 24.91 -26.72 6.50
CA VAL A 72 24.31 -26.34 5.22
C VAL A 72 23.04 -25.52 5.44
N ILE A 73 22.16 -25.97 6.34
CA ILE A 73 20.90 -25.29 6.64
C ILE A 73 21.15 -23.93 7.30
N SER A 74 22.10 -23.84 8.24
CA SER A 74 22.45 -22.57 8.89
C SER A 74 23.00 -21.55 7.88
N ALA A 75 23.87 -21.98 6.96
CA ALA A 75 24.37 -21.12 5.89
C ALA A 75 23.25 -20.61 4.96
N ARG A 76 22.34 -21.49 4.54
CA ARG A 76 21.17 -21.14 3.71
C ARG A 76 20.23 -20.18 4.44
N SER A 77 19.90 -20.46 5.70
CA SER A 77 19.12 -19.57 6.56
C SER A 77 19.77 -18.19 6.72
N GLY A 78 21.09 -18.15 6.91
CA GLY A 78 21.85 -16.91 7.03
C GLY A 78 21.79 -16.05 5.78
N PHE A 79 21.93 -16.68 4.60
CA PHE A 79 21.76 -16.00 3.31
C PHE A 79 20.34 -15.46 3.14
N LEU A 80 19.32 -16.29 3.34
CA LEU A 80 17.92 -15.90 3.20
C LEU A 80 17.56 -14.75 4.15
N ARG A 81 18.02 -14.80 5.41
CA ARG A 81 17.74 -13.75 6.40
C ARG A 81 18.26 -12.37 5.97
N ARG A 82 19.46 -12.30 5.37
CA ARG A 82 20.00 -11.03 4.86
C ARG A 82 19.12 -10.49 3.74
N GLY A 83 18.82 -11.32 2.74
CA GLY A 83 17.94 -10.93 1.64
C GLY A 83 16.53 -10.52 2.12
N LEU A 84 15.95 -11.28 3.05
CA LEU A 84 14.64 -10.97 3.62
C LEU A 84 14.61 -9.64 4.36
N HIS A 85 15.70 -9.28 5.04
CA HIS A 85 15.80 -7.99 5.70
C HIS A 85 15.73 -6.84 4.69
N ASP A 86 16.52 -6.93 3.62
CA ASP A 86 16.57 -5.92 2.57
C ASP A 86 15.23 -5.80 1.83
N GLN A 87 14.60 -6.94 1.52
CA GLN A 87 13.29 -6.96 0.86
C GLN A 87 12.17 -6.42 1.76
N LEU A 88 12.23 -6.67 3.07
CA LEU A 88 11.30 -6.06 4.02
C LEU A 88 11.47 -4.54 4.07
N LEU A 89 12.70 -4.04 4.13
CA LEU A 89 12.97 -2.60 4.09
C LEU A 89 12.39 -1.97 2.82
N LEU A 90 12.60 -2.59 1.67
CA LEU A 90 12.01 -2.13 0.41
C LEU A 90 10.48 -2.10 0.47
N LEU A 91 9.85 -3.15 1.01
CA LEU A 91 8.39 -3.21 1.13
C LEU A 91 7.84 -2.10 2.04
N TYR A 92 8.51 -1.80 3.16
CA TYR A 92 8.13 -0.67 4.03
C TYR A 92 8.30 0.67 3.32
N ASN A 93 9.36 0.84 2.52
CA ASN A 93 9.55 2.05 1.73
C ASN A 93 8.41 2.22 0.72
N VAL A 94 8.05 1.16 -0.03
CA VAL A 94 6.92 1.22 -0.97
C VAL A 94 5.62 1.55 -0.24
N ARG A 95 5.37 0.95 0.93
CA ARG A 95 4.19 1.27 1.74
C ARG A 95 4.15 2.74 2.16
N ALA A 96 5.29 3.32 2.54
CA ALA A 96 5.38 4.73 2.92
C ALA A 96 5.09 5.66 1.73
N GLU A 97 5.62 5.35 0.55
CA GLU A 97 5.36 6.11 -0.68
C GLU A 97 3.87 6.05 -1.07
N VAL A 98 3.24 4.87 -1.01
CA VAL A 98 1.80 4.73 -1.29
C VAL A 98 0.96 5.51 -0.26
N GLU A 99 1.36 5.52 1.02
CA GLU A 99 0.70 6.35 2.04
C GLU A 99 0.82 7.83 1.71
N GLN A 100 2.01 8.26 1.30
CA GLN A 100 2.29 9.64 0.97
C GLN A 100 1.43 10.10 -0.20
N ILE A 101 1.25 9.28 -1.24
CA ILE A 101 0.34 9.56 -2.36
C ILE A 101 -1.09 9.74 -1.86
N ALA A 102 -1.57 8.85 -0.99
CA ALA A 102 -2.92 8.94 -0.42
C ALA A 102 -3.11 10.20 0.45
N HIS A 103 -2.10 10.57 1.24
CA HIS A 103 -2.11 11.80 2.05
C HIS A 103 -2.07 13.06 1.20
N GLN A 104 -1.20 13.08 0.20
CA GLN A 104 -1.07 14.21 -0.72
C GLN A 104 -2.38 14.43 -1.48
N GLY A 105 -2.95 13.38 -2.08
CA GLY A 105 -4.22 13.48 -2.79
C GLY A 105 -5.36 13.98 -1.92
N ARG A 106 -5.46 13.52 -0.66
CA ARG A 106 -6.45 14.04 0.30
C ARG A 106 -6.27 15.53 0.61
N ASN A 107 -5.03 15.96 0.80
CA ASN A 107 -4.73 17.36 1.12
C ASN A 107 -5.04 18.27 -0.06
N GLU A 108 -4.66 17.87 -1.28
CA GLU A 108 -4.93 18.61 -2.51
C GLU A 108 -6.44 18.66 -2.79
N PHE A 109 -7.15 17.55 -2.61
CA PHE A 109 -8.61 17.50 -2.75
C PHE A 109 -9.32 18.40 -1.74
N ALA A 110 -8.91 18.36 -0.47
CA ALA A 110 -9.46 19.25 0.54
C ALA A 110 -9.16 20.73 0.27
N ALA A 111 -8.04 21.05 -0.39
CA ALA A 111 -7.73 22.41 -0.81
C ALA A 111 -8.64 22.86 -1.96
N ALA A 112 -8.78 22.02 -3.01
CA ALA A 112 -9.65 22.30 -4.15
C ALA A 112 -11.13 22.44 -3.74
N LEU A 113 -11.60 21.64 -2.77
CA LEU A 113 -12.97 21.74 -2.28
C LEU A 113 -13.24 23.06 -1.56
N ARG A 114 -12.29 23.55 -0.75
CA ARG A 114 -12.44 24.87 -0.10
C ARG A 114 -12.52 26.00 -1.13
N GLU A 115 -11.66 25.95 -2.14
CA GLU A 115 -11.67 26.95 -3.21
C GLU A 115 -12.97 26.89 -4.02
N LEU A 116 -13.51 25.68 -4.25
CA LEU A 116 -14.80 25.50 -4.91
C LEU A 116 -15.95 26.06 -4.07
N ASP A 117 -15.97 25.80 -2.76
CA ASP A 117 -16.97 26.34 -1.83
C ASP A 117 -16.96 27.88 -1.83
N ASP A 118 -15.77 28.51 -1.87
CA ASP A 118 -15.63 29.97 -1.93
C ASP A 118 -16.21 30.56 -3.23
N VAL A 119 -15.97 29.92 -4.38
CA VAL A 119 -16.50 30.35 -5.69
C VAL A 119 -18.01 30.13 -5.79
N ASP A 120 -18.51 28.98 -5.30
CA ASP A 120 -19.94 28.68 -5.26
C ASP A 120 -20.70 29.63 -4.31
N GLU A 121 -20.11 30.00 -3.16
CA GLU A 121 -20.69 31.01 -2.27
C GLU A 121 -20.81 32.37 -2.98
N ARG A 122 -19.77 32.79 -3.71
CA ARG A 122 -19.80 34.04 -4.49
C ARG A 122 -20.90 34.00 -5.57
N LEU A 123 -21.05 32.89 -6.29
CA LEU A 123 -22.12 32.73 -7.28
C LEU A 123 -23.51 32.80 -6.61
N LYS A 124 -23.72 32.11 -5.49
CA LYS A 124 -24.99 32.18 -4.73
C LYS A 124 -25.28 33.59 -4.25
N GLN A 125 -24.28 34.32 -3.77
CA GLN A 125 -24.46 35.72 -3.38
C GLN A 125 -24.88 36.59 -4.57
N THR A 126 -24.30 36.40 -5.76
CA THR A 126 -24.72 37.14 -6.96
C THR A 126 -26.12 36.75 -7.40
N LEU A 127 -26.47 35.46 -7.48
CA LEU A 127 -27.83 34.99 -7.82
C LEU A 127 -28.89 35.52 -6.84
N ASN A 128 -28.61 35.52 -5.53
CA ASN A 128 -29.51 36.11 -4.54
C ASN A 128 -29.76 37.59 -4.80
N LEU A 129 -28.73 38.36 -5.19
CA LEU A 129 -28.89 39.75 -5.57
C LEU A 129 -29.78 39.90 -6.81
N LEU A 130 -29.65 39.03 -7.81
CA LEU A 130 -30.53 39.04 -8.99
C LEU A 130 -31.99 38.77 -8.61
N HIS A 131 -32.22 37.81 -7.71
CA HIS A 131 -33.55 37.45 -7.23
C HIS A 131 -34.18 38.56 -6.37
N GLU A 132 -33.39 39.30 -5.59
CA GLU A 132 -33.86 40.45 -4.80
C GLU A 132 -34.14 41.69 -5.68
N THR A 133 -33.50 41.79 -6.85
CA THR A 133 -33.73 42.91 -7.77
C THR A 133 -34.98 42.73 -8.60
N VAL A 134 -36.07 43.39 -8.18
CA VAL A 134 -37.32 43.46 -8.95
C VAL A 134 -37.16 44.37 -10.17
N VAL A 135 -37.65 43.93 -11.33
CA VAL A 135 -37.66 44.74 -12.54
C VAL A 135 -38.72 45.84 -12.44
N GLU A 136 -38.35 47.07 -12.81
CA GLU A 136 -39.23 48.23 -12.69
C GLU A 136 -40.47 48.09 -13.59
N PRO A 137 -41.68 48.45 -13.09
CA PRO A 137 -42.92 48.32 -13.86
C PRO A 137 -42.92 49.06 -15.20
N ALA A 138 -42.13 50.13 -15.30
CA ALA A 138 -42.04 50.97 -16.49
C ALA A 138 -41.34 50.27 -17.67
N PHE A 139 -40.58 49.19 -17.41
CA PHE A 139 -39.95 48.37 -18.45
C PHE A 139 -40.81 47.18 -18.87
N ARG A 140 -41.98 46.98 -18.25
CA ARG A 140 -42.89 45.86 -18.53
C ARG A 140 -44.02 46.30 -19.44
N SER A 141 -44.54 45.37 -20.24
CA SER A 141 -45.79 45.59 -20.98
C SER A 141 -46.97 45.73 -19.99
N SER A 142 -47.99 46.52 -20.34
CA SER A 142 -49.10 46.80 -19.42
C SER A 142 -49.93 45.53 -19.16
N GLY A 143 -49.72 44.88 -18.00
CA GLY A 143 -50.47 43.70 -17.55
C GLY A 143 -49.63 42.49 -17.13
N GLU A 144 -48.30 42.52 -17.28
CA GLU A 144 -47.41 41.42 -16.85
C GLU A 144 -47.19 41.37 -15.32
N GLU A 145 -46.98 40.15 -14.80
CA GLU A 145 -46.62 39.87 -13.40
C GLU A 145 -45.25 40.48 -13.02
N GLN A 146 -44.98 40.55 -11.71
CA GLN A 146 -43.71 41.06 -11.21
C GLN A 146 -42.57 40.08 -11.54
N LYS A 147 -41.75 40.44 -12.53
CA LYS A 147 -40.52 39.73 -12.86
C LYS A 147 -39.33 40.25 -12.06
N THR A 148 -38.44 39.35 -11.67
CA THR A 148 -37.13 39.68 -11.09
C THR A 148 -36.07 39.64 -12.18
N LEU A 149 -34.88 40.19 -11.91
CA LEU A 149 -33.77 40.16 -12.88
C LEU A 149 -33.31 38.71 -13.15
N HIS A 150 -33.51 37.83 -12.17
CA HIS A 150 -33.23 36.40 -12.27
C HIS A 150 -34.08 35.70 -13.34
N ASP A 151 -35.33 36.12 -13.59
CA ASP A 151 -36.22 35.47 -14.58
C ASP A 151 -35.72 35.63 -16.03
N PHE A 152 -34.71 36.46 -16.25
CA PHE A 152 -34.07 36.69 -17.55
C PHE A 152 -32.75 35.90 -17.70
N VAL A 153 -32.41 35.08 -16.72
CA VAL A 153 -31.18 34.28 -16.68
C VAL A 153 -31.52 32.81 -16.87
N ASP A 154 -30.71 32.10 -17.66
CA ASP A 154 -30.82 30.66 -17.82
C ASP A 154 -30.07 29.94 -16.68
N GLU A 155 -30.82 29.21 -15.84
CA GLU A 155 -30.27 28.41 -14.73
C GLU A 155 -29.66 27.09 -15.20
N ARG A 156 -30.00 26.60 -16.40
CA ARG A 156 -29.60 25.26 -16.87
C ARG A 156 -28.09 25.09 -16.91
N GLY A 157 -27.36 26.13 -17.33
CA GLY A 157 -25.91 26.11 -17.34
C GLY A 157 -25.28 26.00 -15.94
N VAL A 158 -25.92 26.58 -14.92
CA VAL A 158 -25.48 26.45 -13.52
C VAL A 158 -25.72 25.02 -13.03
N GLU A 159 -26.91 24.47 -13.29
CA GLU A 159 -27.30 23.13 -12.87
C GLU A 159 -26.43 22.04 -13.51
N ASP A 160 -26.19 22.13 -14.81
CA ASP A 160 -25.33 21.21 -15.56
C ASP A 160 -23.90 21.23 -14.99
N LEU A 161 -23.39 22.42 -14.69
CA LEU A 161 -22.04 22.57 -14.17
C LEU A 161 -21.91 22.08 -12.72
N GLN A 162 -22.90 22.37 -11.87
CA GLN A 162 -22.97 21.81 -10.51
C GLN A 162 -23.06 20.28 -10.54
N SER A 163 -23.83 19.70 -11.47
CA SER A 163 -23.95 18.25 -11.62
C SER A 163 -22.62 17.61 -12.05
N SER A 164 -21.92 18.22 -13.02
CA SER A 164 -20.60 17.78 -13.49
C SER A 164 -19.54 17.83 -12.39
N LEU A 165 -19.52 18.90 -11.60
CA LEU A 165 -18.62 19.03 -10.44
C LEU A 165 -18.93 17.99 -9.36
N LYS A 166 -20.21 17.73 -9.09
CA LYS A 166 -20.64 16.69 -8.16
C LYS A 166 -20.17 15.31 -8.62
N ASP A 167 -20.34 14.98 -9.89
CA ASP A 167 -19.87 13.72 -10.46
C ASP A 167 -18.33 13.58 -10.35
N ALA A 168 -17.58 14.66 -10.54
CA ALA A 168 -16.12 14.66 -10.37
C ALA A 168 -15.71 14.44 -8.89
N ILE A 169 -16.45 15.04 -7.95
CA ILE A 169 -16.27 14.83 -6.50
C ILE A 169 -16.58 13.38 -6.12
N ASP A 170 -17.68 12.82 -6.60
CA ASP A 170 -18.10 11.44 -6.31
C ASP A 170 -17.11 10.42 -6.88
N GLN A 171 -16.60 10.65 -8.10
CA GLN A 171 -15.54 9.84 -8.71
C GLN A 171 -14.24 9.88 -7.89
N THR A 172 -13.86 11.06 -7.41
CA THR A 172 -12.67 11.24 -6.56
C THR A 172 -12.82 10.51 -5.22
N ASN A 173 -13.97 10.68 -4.55
CA ASN A 173 -14.28 9.98 -3.30
C ASN A 173 -14.29 8.46 -3.48
N ALA A 174 -14.86 7.95 -4.58
CA ALA A 174 -14.86 6.53 -4.90
C ALA A 174 -13.43 6.00 -5.14
N ALA A 175 -12.59 6.74 -5.87
CA ALA A 175 -11.20 6.37 -6.10
C ALA A 175 -10.39 6.37 -4.78
N GLN A 176 -10.64 7.35 -3.91
CA GLN A 176 -10.01 7.42 -2.58
C GLN A 176 -10.42 6.23 -1.71
N ALA A 177 -11.72 5.89 -1.66
CA ALA A 177 -12.20 4.75 -0.87
C ALA A 177 -11.54 3.42 -1.31
N ARG A 178 -11.37 3.22 -2.62
CA ARG A 178 -10.65 2.04 -3.16
C ARG A 178 -9.17 2.03 -2.77
N LEU A 179 -8.51 3.19 -2.79
CA LEU A 179 -7.12 3.31 -2.34
C LEU A 179 -6.99 3.04 -0.83
N ASP A 180 -7.91 3.55 -0.02
CA ASP A 180 -7.93 3.31 1.43
C ASP A 180 -8.16 1.83 1.76
N GLU A 181 -9.07 1.16 1.04
CA GLU A 181 -9.27 -0.29 1.16
C GLU A 181 -8.00 -1.08 0.78
N SER A 182 -7.35 -0.70 -0.31
CA SER A 182 -6.07 -1.28 -0.74
C SER A 182 -4.96 -1.06 0.29
N ASN A 183 -4.88 0.12 0.91
CA ASN A 183 -3.90 0.42 1.96
C ASN A 183 -4.12 -0.42 3.21
N LEU A 184 -5.38 -0.61 3.61
CA LEU A 184 -5.74 -1.49 4.73
C LEU A 184 -5.37 -2.95 4.44
N ALA A 185 -5.62 -3.43 3.21
CA ALA A 185 -5.21 -4.77 2.80
C ALA A 185 -3.68 -4.94 2.84
N PHE A 186 -2.93 -3.95 2.35
CA PHE A 186 -1.47 -3.95 2.43
C PHE A 186 -0.99 -3.98 3.91
N ASP A 187 -1.58 -3.18 4.79
CA ASP A 187 -1.25 -3.20 6.22
C ASP A 187 -1.53 -4.55 6.89
N GLN A 188 -2.63 -5.21 6.51
CA GLN A 188 -2.95 -6.56 6.99
C GLN A 188 -1.91 -7.59 6.56
N ASP A 189 -1.46 -7.55 5.30
CA ASP A 189 -0.41 -8.42 4.78
C ASP A 189 0.92 -8.19 5.52
N LEU A 190 1.28 -6.92 5.73
CA LEU A 190 2.48 -6.52 6.45
C LEU A 190 2.45 -7.00 7.91
N HIS A 191 1.30 -6.87 8.58
CA HIS A 191 1.09 -7.43 9.92
C HIS A 191 1.19 -8.95 9.95
N SER A 192 0.71 -9.63 8.91
CA SER A 192 0.83 -11.08 8.80
C SER A 192 2.30 -11.52 8.70
N VAL A 193 3.13 -10.78 7.96
CA VAL A 193 4.58 -10.99 7.88
C VAL A 193 5.27 -10.67 9.21
N GLN A 194 4.86 -9.60 9.91
CA GLN A 194 5.37 -9.30 11.25
C GLN A 194 5.03 -10.41 12.24
N GLN A 195 3.84 -11.01 12.16
CA GLN A 195 3.43 -12.10 13.04
C GLN A 195 4.30 -13.35 12.84
N THR A 196 4.60 -13.70 11.59
CA THR A 196 5.50 -14.83 11.29
C THR A 196 6.95 -14.54 11.70
N LEU A 197 7.42 -13.31 11.49
CA LEU A 197 8.73 -12.87 11.99
C LEU A 197 8.79 -12.88 13.53
N GLY A 198 7.69 -12.59 14.21
CA GLY A 198 7.54 -12.71 15.65
C GLY A 198 7.68 -14.15 16.14
N LYS A 199 7.06 -15.12 15.45
CA LYS A 199 7.23 -16.56 15.73
C LYS A 199 8.68 -16.99 15.54
N TYR A 200 9.31 -16.61 14.43
CA TYR A 200 10.74 -16.83 14.18
C TYR A 200 11.62 -16.28 15.32
N ARG A 201 11.35 -15.04 15.76
CA ARG A 201 12.12 -14.40 16.83
C ARG A 201 11.99 -15.14 18.16
N LYS A 202 10.79 -15.66 18.48
CA LYS A 202 10.57 -16.50 19.68
C LYS A 202 11.36 -17.80 19.61
N LEU A 203 11.31 -18.51 18.48
CA LEU A 203 12.08 -19.74 18.25
C LEU A 203 13.58 -19.50 18.40
N THR A 204 14.08 -18.44 17.76
CA THR A 204 15.50 -18.05 17.82
C THR A 204 15.92 -17.67 19.25
N LYS A 205 15.05 -17.01 20.02
CA LYS A 205 15.31 -16.67 21.42
C LYS A 205 15.38 -17.94 22.29
N SER A 206 14.50 -18.92 22.05
CA SER A 206 14.53 -20.21 22.75
C SER A 206 15.88 -20.90 22.56
N LEU A 207 16.37 -20.98 21.32
CA LEU A 207 17.66 -21.62 21.02
C LEU A 207 18.85 -20.92 21.69
N ARG A 208 18.83 -19.59 21.79
CA ARG A 208 19.88 -18.85 22.52
C ARG A 208 19.86 -19.12 24.02
N SER A 209 18.67 -19.31 24.59
CA SER A 209 18.48 -19.56 26.02
C SER A 209 19.04 -20.92 26.40
N SER A 210 18.92 -21.92 25.52
CA SER A 210 19.51 -23.25 25.69
C SER A 210 21.04 -23.27 25.47
N SER A 211 21.59 -22.33 24.70
CA SER A 211 23.02 -22.27 24.39
C SER A 211 23.85 -21.40 25.36
N SER A 212 23.21 -20.60 26.21
CA SER A 212 23.89 -19.64 27.09
C SER A 212 24.18 -20.21 28.49
N GLN A 213 25.14 -21.13 28.57
CA GLN A 213 25.89 -21.38 29.81
C GLN A 213 27.34 -20.87 29.76
N MET A 214 27.84 -20.38 28.61
CA MET A 214 29.19 -19.82 28.54
C MET A 214 29.25 -18.56 27.65
N SER A 215 29.87 -17.52 28.20
CA SER A 215 30.38 -16.29 27.56
C SER A 215 29.46 -15.08 27.44
N THR A 216 29.83 -14.08 28.24
CA THR A 216 29.49 -12.66 28.19
C THR A 216 30.19 -11.94 27.02
N SER A 217 29.53 -10.89 26.52
CA SER A 217 30.02 -9.84 25.61
C SER A 217 30.43 -10.24 24.19
N SER A 218 29.54 -10.00 23.21
CA SER A 218 29.80 -9.09 22.08
C SER A 218 28.60 -8.99 21.13
N SER A 219 28.29 -7.76 20.78
CA SER A 219 27.24 -7.34 19.86
C SER A 219 27.63 -7.63 18.41
N SER A 220 27.16 -8.74 17.85
CA SER A 220 27.14 -8.98 16.40
C SER A 220 25.93 -9.82 16.05
N ARG A 221 25.03 -9.28 15.22
CA ARG A 221 23.75 -9.89 14.82
C ARG A 221 23.90 -11.13 13.91
N ASP A 222 25.12 -11.65 13.75
CA ASP A 222 25.46 -12.73 12.82
C ASP A 222 26.02 -14.00 13.49
N ILE A 223 26.33 -13.97 14.79
CA ILE A 223 26.80 -15.16 15.55
C ILE A 223 25.62 -16.10 15.92
N LEU A 224 24.40 -15.79 15.49
CA LEU A 224 23.17 -16.22 16.13
C LEU A 224 22.73 -17.67 15.89
N LEU A 225 23.39 -18.41 15.01
CA LEU A 225 22.96 -19.74 14.55
C LEU A 225 24.12 -20.66 14.15
N SER A 226 25.36 -20.32 14.50
CA SER A 226 26.47 -21.25 14.23
C SER A 226 26.23 -22.53 15.03
N PRO A 227 26.37 -23.73 14.45
CA PRO A 227 26.35 -24.98 15.20
C PRO A 227 27.63 -25.06 16.03
N SER A 228 27.87 -24.13 16.96
CA SER A 228 29.14 -24.06 17.72
C SER A 228 29.23 -25.15 18.79
N LEU A 229 28.08 -25.68 19.22
CA LEU A 229 27.97 -26.73 20.22
C LEU A 229 28.21 -28.12 19.61
N ILE A 230 27.63 -28.41 18.44
CA ILE A 230 27.72 -29.73 17.78
C ILE A 230 29.18 -30.22 17.55
N PRO A 231 30.15 -29.40 17.08
CA PRO A 231 31.56 -29.80 16.93
C PRO A 231 32.29 -30.08 18.24
N GLY A 232 31.80 -29.53 19.37
CA GLY A 232 32.30 -29.86 20.70
C GLY A 232 31.81 -31.24 21.13
N LEU A 233 30.50 -31.47 21.01
CA LEU A 233 29.88 -32.77 21.30
C LEU A 233 30.43 -33.88 20.39
N LEU A 234 30.67 -33.59 19.10
CA LEU A 234 31.22 -34.56 18.16
C LEU A 234 32.64 -35.02 18.54
N ARG A 235 33.52 -34.09 18.94
CA ARG A 235 34.86 -34.46 19.43
C ARG A 235 34.78 -35.31 20.70
N SER A 236 33.82 -35.05 21.57
CA SER A 236 33.55 -35.88 22.74
C SER A 236 33.09 -37.28 22.32
N LEU A 237 32.11 -37.38 21.42
CA LEU A 237 31.63 -38.65 20.86
C LEU A 237 32.75 -39.46 20.19
N GLU A 238 33.63 -38.80 19.43
CA GLU A 238 34.80 -39.43 18.80
C GLU A 238 35.80 -39.97 19.84
N SER A 239 36.03 -39.23 20.94
CA SER A 239 36.86 -39.70 22.07
C SER A 239 36.25 -40.94 22.73
N HIS A 240 34.93 -40.92 23.02
CA HIS A 240 34.25 -42.06 23.65
C HIS A 240 34.25 -43.29 22.75
N ALA A 241 34.05 -43.12 21.43
CA ALA A 241 34.13 -44.22 20.48
C ALA A 241 35.55 -44.81 20.38
N GLN A 242 36.59 -43.97 20.46
CA GLN A 242 37.98 -44.43 20.48
C GLN A 242 38.29 -45.20 21.77
N GLU A 243 37.90 -44.66 22.94
CA GLU A 243 38.08 -45.32 24.24
C GLU A 243 37.34 -46.67 24.29
N MET A 244 36.10 -46.75 23.78
CA MET A 244 35.36 -48.02 23.67
C MET A 244 36.02 -49.03 22.73
N ALA A 245 36.66 -48.57 21.65
CA ALA A 245 37.41 -49.43 20.73
C ALA A 245 38.68 -49.99 21.38
N ASP A 246 39.42 -49.16 22.14
CA ASP A 246 40.62 -49.56 22.88
C ASP A 246 40.26 -50.61 23.97
N LEU A 247 39.14 -50.42 24.69
CA LEU A 247 38.62 -51.37 25.67
C LEU A 247 38.20 -52.70 25.02
N LEU A 248 37.53 -52.65 23.86
CA LEU A 248 37.17 -53.85 23.11
C LEU A 248 38.42 -54.59 22.59
N GLU A 249 39.44 -53.87 22.10
CA GLU A 249 40.71 -54.48 21.68
C GLU A 249 41.39 -55.20 22.84
N SER A 250 41.39 -54.61 24.05
CA SER A 250 41.91 -55.26 25.25
C SER A 250 41.11 -56.52 25.61
N LEU A 251 39.80 -56.49 25.45
CA LEU A 251 38.93 -57.62 25.76
C LEU A 251 39.07 -58.76 24.75
N VAL A 252 39.24 -58.43 23.46
CA VAL A 252 39.55 -59.40 22.39
C VAL A 252 40.89 -60.06 22.65
N ARG A 253 41.93 -59.29 23.02
CA ARG A 253 43.24 -59.84 23.43
C ARG A 253 43.11 -60.78 24.62
N HIS A 254 42.32 -60.43 25.64
CA HIS A 254 42.07 -61.31 26.78
C HIS A 254 41.35 -62.60 26.36
N PHE A 255 40.37 -62.52 25.46
CA PHE A 255 39.69 -63.68 24.89
C PHE A 255 40.65 -64.59 24.11
N ASP A 256 41.52 -64.02 23.27
CA ASP A 256 42.53 -64.77 22.51
C ASP A 256 43.56 -65.44 23.43
N LEU A 257 43.95 -64.77 24.52
CA LEU A 257 44.80 -65.35 25.57
C LEU A 257 44.09 -66.49 26.30
N CYS A 258 42.79 -66.35 26.60
CA CYS A 258 41.99 -67.44 27.19
C CYS A 258 41.88 -68.65 26.26
N VAL A 259 41.65 -68.43 24.96
CA VAL A 259 41.61 -69.49 23.95
C VAL A 259 42.97 -70.20 23.85
N THR A 260 44.06 -69.43 23.87
CA THR A 260 45.43 -69.97 23.82
C THR A 260 45.76 -70.79 25.06
N ALA A 261 45.45 -70.27 26.26
CA ALA A 261 45.66 -70.96 27.53
C ALA A 261 44.88 -72.28 27.61
N VAL A 262 43.61 -72.30 27.18
CA VAL A 262 42.77 -73.51 27.14
C VAL A 262 43.28 -74.53 26.10
N LYS A 263 43.76 -74.08 24.92
CA LYS A 263 44.34 -74.98 23.90
C LYS A 263 45.63 -75.67 24.37
N HIS A 264 46.43 -75.02 25.21
CA HIS A 264 47.67 -75.57 25.77
C HIS A 264 47.45 -76.48 27.00
N THR A 265 46.23 -76.58 27.52
CA THR A 265 45.88 -77.56 28.57
C THR A 265 45.46 -78.90 27.99
N GLU A 266 45.90 -79.99 28.64
CA GLU A 266 45.56 -81.37 28.26
C GLU A 266 44.03 -81.56 28.24
N GLY A 267 43.46 -81.85 27.06
CA GLY A 267 42.01 -82.01 26.87
C GLY A 267 41.20 -80.73 26.60
N GLY A 268 41.80 -79.54 26.75
CA GLY A 268 41.12 -78.25 26.57
C GLY A 268 40.87 -77.84 25.11
N GLY A 269 41.59 -78.42 24.14
CA GLY A 269 41.43 -78.09 22.72
C GLY A 269 40.03 -78.34 22.16
N ALA A 270 39.36 -79.41 22.59
CA ALA A 270 37.97 -79.71 22.20
C ALA A 270 36.96 -78.76 22.87
N ALA A 271 37.21 -78.37 24.12
CA ALA A 271 36.38 -77.42 24.86
C ALA A 271 36.48 -76.01 24.24
N ALA A 272 37.69 -75.56 23.90
CA ALA A 272 37.90 -74.28 23.21
C ALA A 272 37.17 -74.23 21.86
N GLN A 273 37.23 -75.30 21.06
CA GLN A 273 36.54 -75.39 19.76
C GLN A 273 35.01 -75.35 19.90
N SER A 274 34.45 -75.99 20.93
CA SER A 274 33.01 -75.96 21.18
C SER A 274 32.50 -74.56 21.55
N ILE A 275 33.30 -73.76 22.26
CA ILE A 275 32.91 -72.42 22.73
C ILE A 275 33.16 -71.35 21.66
N THR A 276 34.26 -71.48 20.89
CA THR A 276 34.61 -70.59 19.77
C THR A 276 33.77 -70.82 18.51
N GLY A 277 33.22 -72.03 18.30
CA GLY A 277 32.32 -72.32 17.17
C GLY A 277 30.94 -71.63 17.25
N ASP A 278 30.61 -71.03 18.40
CA ASP A 278 29.34 -70.36 18.70
C ASP A 278 29.55 -68.85 18.97
N LEU A 279 30.51 -68.23 18.28
CA LEU A 279 30.82 -66.80 18.42
C LEU A 279 29.79 -65.95 17.65
N PRO A 280 29.39 -64.77 18.15
CA PRO A 280 28.46 -63.89 17.43
C PRO A 280 28.99 -63.55 16.03
N THR A 281 28.09 -63.59 15.04
CA THR A 281 28.37 -63.30 13.63
C THR A 281 28.94 -61.88 13.48
N GLY A 282 30.27 -61.75 13.39
CA GLY A 282 30.96 -60.45 13.35
C GLY A 282 32.35 -60.44 13.99
N VAL A 283 32.67 -61.43 14.82
CA VAL A 283 34.04 -61.66 15.32
C VAL A 283 34.72 -62.71 14.44
N ASP A 284 35.23 -62.28 13.27
CA ASP A 284 36.00 -63.19 12.42
C ASP A 284 37.44 -63.27 12.95
N LEU A 285 37.68 -64.24 13.83
CA LEU A 285 39.00 -64.52 14.39
C LEU A 285 39.87 -65.19 13.32
N SER A 286 40.41 -64.38 12.41
CA SER A 286 41.57 -64.75 11.62
C SER A 286 42.77 -64.86 12.56
N VAL A 287 43.02 -66.09 13.04
CA VAL A 287 44.29 -66.46 13.69
C VAL A 287 45.40 -66.26 12.65
N SER A 288 46.01 -65.08 12.69
CA SER A 288 47.16 -64.74 11.86
C SER A 288 48.43 -64.89 12.71
N ILE A 289 48.98 -66.10 12.73
CA ILE A 289 50.42 -66.29 12.97
C ILE A 289 51.03 -66.64 11.61
N GLY A 290 51.67 -65.64 10.99
CA GLY A 290 52.81 -65.83 10.09
C GLY A 290 52.61 -66.60 8.77
N GLN A 291 52.44 -65.81 7.71
CA GLN A 291 53.03 -66.00 6.37
C GLN A 291 52.25 -66.78 5.29
N GLU A 292 51.89 -66.00 4.25
CA GLU A 292 51.74 -66.34 2.83
C GLU A 292 50.55 -67.20 2.33
N VAL A 293 49.67 -66.47 1.60
CA VAL A 293 48.98 -66.84 0.33
C VAL A 293 47.79 -67.81 0.39
N GLY A 294 46.67 -67.34 -0.17
CA GLY A 294 45.87 -68.17 -1.08
C GLY A 294 44.58 -68.73 -0.50
N SER A 295 43.46 -68.19 -0.99
CA SER A 295 42.15 -68.84 -0.96
C SER A 295 42.24 -70.25 -1.56
N THR A 296 41.78 -71.27 -0.83
CA THR A 296 40.87 -72.34 -1.30
C THR A 296 40.58 -73.36 -0.18
N ASN A 297 39.32 -73.40 0.22
CA ASN A 297 38.46 -74.55 0.55
C ASN A 297 39.03 -75.93 0.99
N THR A 298 38.30 -76.49 1.96
CA THR A 298 37.96 -77.91 2.22
C THR A 298 38.96 -78.83 2.93
N ASP A 299 38.47 -79.32 4.08
CA ASP A 299 38.66 -80.62 4.72
C ASP A 299 40.09 -81.16 4.97
N GLY A 300 40.41 -81.30 6.26
CA GLY A 300 41.39 -82.26 6.76
C GLY A 300 42.84 -81.78 6.78
N VAL A 301 43.17 -80.89 7.72
CA VAL A 301 44.57 -80.67 8.14
C VAL A 301 44.69 -80.97 9.63
N PRO A 302 45.53 -81.94 10.05
CA PRO A 302 45.90 -82.11 11.44
C PRO A 302 46.62 -80.84 11.90
N GLN A 303 46.03 -80.22 12.91
CA GLN A 303 46.54 -79.12 13.72
C GLN A 303 48.07 -79.05 13.72
N ALA A 304 48.64 -77.97 13.16
CA ALA A 304 50.06 -77.68 13.30
C ALA A 304 50.42 -77.73 14.81
N PRO A 305 51.48 -78.44 15.22
CA PRO A 305 51.90 -78.48 16.61
C PRO A 305 52.13 -77.07 17.13
N LEU A 306 51.42 -76.72 18.20
CA LEU A 306 51.62 -75.46 18.93
C LEU A 306 53.12 -75.29 19.22
N GLU A 307 53.67 -74.10 19.00
CA GLU A 307 55.02 -73.80 19.47
C GLU A 307 55.08 -74.14 20.97
N PRO A 308 56.08 -74.90 21.44
CA PRO A 308 56.15 -75.29 22.85
C PRO A 308 56.45 -74.04 23.69
N LEU A 309 55.40 -73.42 24.20
CA LEU A 309 55.48 -72.34 25.16
C LEU A 309 56.27 -72.85 26.37
N THR A 310 57.27 -72.10 26.80
CA THR A 310 58.10 -72.52 27.94
C THR A 310 57.20 -72.58 29.19
N ASP A 311 57.39 -73.56 30.08
CA ASP A 311 56.57 -73.69 31.31
C ASP A 311 56.50 -72.39 32.14
N LYS A 312 57.55 -71.57 32.07
CA LYS A 312 57.64 -70.24 32.68
C LYS A 312 56.75 -69.20 31.99
N GLU A 313 56.75 -69.16 30.66
CA GLU A 313 55.91 -68.27 29.85
C GLU A 313 54.43 -68.64 30.00
N TYR A 314 54.13 -69.93 30.15
CA TYR A 314 52.79 -70.42 30.45
C TYR A 314 52.31 -69.96 31.84
N GLN A 315 53.16 -70.05 32.87
CA GLN A 315 52.83 -69.56 34.22
C GLN A 315 52.63 -68.03 34.26
N GLU A 316 53.44 -67.28 33.53
CA GLU A 316 53.28 -65.83 33.38
C GLU A 316 51.95 -65.49 32.66
N MET A 317 51.61 -66.19 31.58
CA MET A 317 50.33 -66.04 30.85
C MET A 317 49.11 -66.33 31.74
N ILE A 318 49.15 -67.41 32.53
CA ILE A 318 48.08 -67.76 33.47
C ILE A 318 47.92 -66.68 34.56
N THR A 319 49.02 -66.11 35.04
CA THR A 319 48.98 -65.05 36.06
C THR A 319 48.30 -63.79 35.52
N VAL A 320 48.60 -63.42 34.26
CA VAL A 320 47.93 -62.30 33.56
C VAL A 320 46.46 -62.61 33.33
N LEU A 321 46.13 -63.83 32.87
CA LEU A 321 44.75 -64.25 32.60
C LEU A 321 43.85 -64.17 33.85
N VAL A 322 44.31 -64.69 35.00
CA VAL A 322 43.53 -64.65 36.24
C VAL A 322 43.29 -63.21 36.71
N LYS A 323 44.25 -62.31 36.49
CA LYS A 323 44.10 -60.89 36.80
C LYS A 323 43.09 -60.22 35.86
N ASP A 324 43.27 -60.37 34.56
CA ASP A 324 42.41 -59.78 33.54
C ASP A 324 40.97 -60.31 33.63
N ALA A 325 40.79 -61.59 34.01
CA ALA A 325 39.47 -62.18 34.16
C ALA A 325 38.66 -61.60 35.33
N ALA A 326 39.32 -61.00 36.33
CA ALA A 326 38.64 -60.26 37.40
C ALA A 326 38.20 -58.85 36.95
N GLU A 327 38.92 -58.26 35.99
CA GLU A 327 38.69 -56.90 35.46
C GLU A 327 37.78 -56.91 34.21
N ALA A 328 37.59 -58.05 33.54
CA ALA A 328 36.86 -58.17 32.27
C ALA A 328 35.38 -57.77 32.34
N ASP A 329 34.70 -58.05 33.46
CA ASP A 329 33.31 -57.64 33.67
C ASP A 329 33.20 -56.13 33.94
N ASP A 330 34.17 -55.55 34.65
CA ASP A 330 34.24 -54.11 34.92
C ASP A 330 34.49 -53.32 33.63
N VAL A 331 35.38 -53.81 32.76
CA VAL A 331 35.61 -53.24 31.42
C VAL A 331 34.35 -53.31 30.55
N ALA A 332 33.59 -54.40 30.62
CA ALA A 332 32.33 -54.52 29.88
C ALA A 332 31.27 -53.52 30.38
N LEU A 333 31.21 -53.26 31.70
CA LEU A 333 30.37 -52.22 32.28
C LEU A 333 30.83 -50.81 31.87
N GLU A 334 32.14 -50.55 31.84
CA GLU A 334 32.67 -49.26 31.37
C GLU A 334 32.28 -48.99 29.90
N ILE A 335 32.39 -50.00 29.01
CA ILE A 335 31.93 -49.89 27.62
C ILE A 335 30.43 -49.57 27.57
N GLN A 336 29.62 -50.19 28.43
CA GLN A 336 28.18 -49.93 28.49
C GLN A 336 27.87 -48.50 28.97
N ASP A 337 28.54 -48.03 30.03
CA ASP A 337 28.37 -46.70 30.59
C ASP A 337 28.74 -45.62 29.56
N ARG A 338 29.89 -45.78 28.88
CA ARG A 338 30.30 -44.91 27.78
C ARG A 338 29.31 -44.92 26.62
N GLY A 339 28.75 -46.09 26.29
CA GLY A 339 27.67 -46.21 25.32
C GLY A 339 26.45 -45.37 25.70
N SER A 340 26.04 -45.40 26.98
CA SER A 340 24.90 -44.61 27.47
C SER A 340 25.17 -43.10 27.44
N GLU A 341 26.40 -42.67 27.75
CA GLU A 341 26.82 -41.27 27.64
C GLU A 341 26.82 -40.79 26.19
N MET A 342 27.26 -41.63 25.25
CA MET A 342 27.21 -41.34 23.82
C MET A 342 25.78 -41.20 23.30
N GLU A 343 24.83 -42.01 23.77
CA GLU A 343 23.41 -41.87 23.42
C GLU A 343 22.84 -40.54 23.94
N ALA A 344 23.12 -40.17 25.19
CA ALA A 344 22.68 -38.90 25.76
C ALA A 344 23.29 -37.68 25.03
N MET A 345 24.55 -37.78 24.57
CA MET A 345 25.18 -36.75 23.75
C MET A 345 24.58 -36.69 22.34
N LEU A 346 24.22 -37.83 21.73
CA LEU A 346 23.56 -37.85 20.44
C LEU A 346 22.18 -37.17 20.50
N ASP A 347 21.39 -37.44 21.54
CA ASP A 347 20.08 -36.80 21.73
C ASP A 347 20.20 -35.27 21.76
N GLN A 348 21.22 -34.73 22.44
CA GLN A 348 21.51 -33.30 22.45
C GLN A 348 21.88 -32.76 21.06
N VAL A 349 22.66 -33.50 20.27
CA VAL A 349 23.01 -33.14 18.88
C VAL A 349 21.76 -33.10 18.01
N LEU A 350 20.87 -34.09 18.13
CA LEU A 350 19.64 -34.18 17.36
C LEU A 350 18.65 -33.08 17.74
N GLU A 351 18.50 -32.74 19.03
CA GLU A 351 17.67 -31.62 19.50
C GLU A 351 18.15 -30.28 18.89
N GLN A 352 19.47 -30.06 18.87
CA GLN A 352 20.04 -28.85 18.27
C GLN A 352 19.81 -28.80 16.76
N ARG A 353 20.02 -29.91 16.06
CA ARG A 353 19.70 -30.02 14.62
C ARG A 353 18.23 -29.67 14.38
N ASP A 354 17.30 -30.26 15.13
CA ASP A 354 15.87 -30.05 14.96
C ASP A 354 15.47 -28.60 15.20
N ALA A 355 16.10 -27.95 16.19
CA ALA A 355 15.91 -26.52 16.41
C ALA A 355 16.41 -25.67 15.22
N ILE A 356 17.55 -26.00 14.63
CA ILE A 356 18.08 -25.31 13.43
C ILE A 356 17.15 -25.52 12.23
N VAL A 357 16.66 -26.74 12.03
CA VAL A 357 15.68 -27.09 10.97
C VAL A 357 14.36 -26.33 11.17
N ALA A 358 13.86 -26.23 12.41
CA ALA A 358 12.67 -25.44 12.74
C ALA A 358 12.85 -23.94 12.43
N ILE A 359 14.03 -23.39 12.67
CA ILE A 359 14.33 -22.00 12.32
C ILE A 359 14.39 -21.82 10.79
N TYR A 360 14.99 -22.77 10.07
CA TYR A 360 15.04 -22.73 8.60
C TYR A 360 13.65 -22.79 7.98
N THR A 361 12.81 -23.74 8.40
CA THR A 361 11.41 -23.83 7.93
C THR A 361 10.61 -22.57 8.25
N SER A 362 10.82 -21.96 9.43
CA SER A 362 10.22 -20.66 9.73
C SER A 362 10.74 -19.54 8.80
N THR A 363 12.02 -19.58 8.42
CA THR A 363 12.63 -18.58 7.54
C THR A 363 12.13 -18.72 6.09
N THR A 364 12.01 -19.95 5.59
CA THR A 364 11.44 -20.21 4.26
C THR A 364 9.95 -19.87 4.20
N ASN A 365 9.19 -20.11 5.26
CA ASN A 365 7.80 -19.68 5.36
C ASN A 365 7.64 -18.15 5.27
N ILE A 366 8.54 -17.38 5.90
CA ILE A 366 8.57 -15.92 5.76
C ILE A 366 8.89 -15.53 4.31
N PHE A 367 9.87 -16.19 3.69
CA PHE A 367 10.22 -15.97 2.29
C PHE A 367 9.05 -16.22 1.34
N HIS A 368 8.35 -17.34 1.46
CA HIS A 368 7.19 -17.63 0.61
C HIS A 368 6.07 -16.60 0.78
N ARG A 369 5.80 -16.14 2.02
CA ARG A 369 4.84 -15.07 2.25
C ARG A 369 5.26 -13.75 1.59
N LEU A 370 6.51 -13.35 1.78
CA LEU A 370 7.03 -12.13 1.18
C LEU A 370 7.03 -12.21 -0.36
N SER A 371 7.38 -13.38 -0.91
CA SER A 371 7.34 -13.62 -2.36
C SER A 371 5.92 -13.61 -2.90
N ASN A 372 4.94 -14.15 -2.17
CA ASN A 372 3.54 -14.08 -2.59
C ASN A 372 3.04 -12.64 -2.61
N ILE A 373 3.32 -11.86 -1.55
CA ILE A 373 2.99 -10.44 -1.51
C ILE A 373 3.66 -9.72 -2.68
N ALA A 374 4.96 -9.90 -2.88
CA ALA A 374 5.71 -9.22 -3.94
C ALA A 374 5.23 -9.58 -5.36
N ASN A 375 4.86 -10.83 -5.62
CA ASN A 375 4.51 -11.29 -6.96
C ASN A 375 3.03 -11.12 -7.32
N SER A 376 2.13 -11.19 -6.33
CA SER A 376 0.68 -11.19 -6.59
C SER A 376 0.01 -9.91 -6.14
N GLN A 377 0.28 -9.41 -4.93
CA GLN A 377 -0.50 -8.33 -4.32
C GLN A 377 0.15 -6.96 -4.47
N LEU A 378 1.49 -6.88 -4.39
CA LEU A 378 2.23 -5.62 -4.48
C LEU A 378 2.01 -4.89 -5.82
N PRO A 379 1.98 -5.57 -6.99
CA PRO A 379 1.65 -4.92 -8.24
C PRO A 379 0.24 -4.31 -8.22
N ASP A 380 -0.73 -5.00 -7.61
CA ASP A 380 -2.11 -4.52 -7.50
C ASP A 380 -2.21 -3.29 -6.58
N TYR A 381 -1.50 -3.29 -5.44
CA TYR A 381 -1.43 -2.12 -4.56
C TYR A 381 -0.81 -0.90 -5.23
N ILE A 382 0.27 -1.10 -5.99
CA ILE A 382 0.91 -0.03 -6.77
C ILE A 382 -0.01 0.44 -7.91
N ALA A 383 -0.66 -0.49 -8.61
CA ALA A 383 -1.60 -0.17 -9.67
C ALA A 383 -2.79 0.65 -9.15
N GLN A 384 -3.29 0.34 -7.96
CA GLN A 384 -4.37 1.10 -7.32
C GLN A 384 -3.93 2.53 -6.96
N ALA A 385 -2.70 2.71 -6.47
CA ALA A 385 -2.14 4.05 -6.21
C ALA A 385 -1.97 4.87 -7.50
N HIS A 386 -1.54 4.24 -8.59
CA HIS A 386 -1.47 4.88 -9.90
C HIS A 386 -2.86 5.22 -10.45
N ALA A 387 -3.81 4.29 -10.33
CA ALA A 387 -5.19 4.52 -10.76
C ALA A 387 -5.81 5.71 -10.02
N PHE A 388 -5.63 5.79 -8.70
CA PHE A 388 -6.03 6.95 -7.91
C PHE A 388 -5.37 8.24 -8.40
N THR A 389 -4.04 8.23 -8.60
CA THR A 389 -3.31 9.42 -9.07
C THR A 389 -3.82 9.91 -10.44
N GLN A 390 -4.11 8.98 -11.34
CA GLN A 390 -4.67 9.31 -12.65
C GLN A 390 -6.08 9.87 -12.54
N THR A 391 -6.98 9.20 -11.80
CA THR A 391 -8.34 9.68 -11.58
C THR A 391 -8.34 11.04 -10.89
N TRP A 392 -7.48 11.24 -9.89
CA TRP A 392 -7.33 12.52 -9.21
C TRP A 392 -6.90 13.62 -10.18
N LYS A 393 -5.90 13.38 -11.02
CA LYS A 393 -5.46 14.36 -12.02
C LYS A 393 -6.59 14.74 -12.98
N GLU A 394 -7.29 13.75 -13.53
CA GLU A 394 -8.40 13.97 -14.46
C GLU A 394 -9.56 14.74 -13.79
N GLN A 395 -9.94 14.37 -12.56
CA GLN A 395 -11.02 15.05 -11.85
C GLN A 395 -10.59 16.43 -11.35
N HIS A 396 -9.34 16.63 -10.95
CA HIS A 396 -8.81 17.92 -10.55
C HIS A 396 -8.85 18.92 -11.72
N GLU A 397 -8.46 18.50 -12.93
CA GLU A 397 -8.59 19.32 -14.14
C GLU A 397 -10.05 19.70 -14.41
N ARG A 398 -11.00 18.77 -14.23
CA ARG A 398 -12.44 19.06 -14.36
C ARG A 398 -12.95 20.04 -13.30
N ILE A 399 -12.53 19.87 -12.04
CA ILE A 399 -12.90 20.77 -10.93
C ILE A 399 -12.36 22.18 -11.19
N GLN A 400 -11.10 22.29 -11.63
CA GLN A 400 -10.47 23.59 -11.94
C GLN A 400 -11.15 24.29 -13.13
N SER A 401 -11.50 23.54 -14.18
CA SER A 401 -12.29 24.08 -15.30
C SER A 401 -13.65 24.56 -14.82
N GLY A 402 -14.41 23.73 -14.10
CA GLY A 402 -15.73 24.10 -13.61
C GLY A 402 -15.70 25.27 -12.62
N MET A 403 -14.64 25.40 -11.82
CA MET A 403 -14.44 26.55 -10.94
C MET A 403 -14.20 27.85 -11.72
N THR A 404 -13.42 27.77 -12.81
CA THR A 404 -13.22 28.91 -13.72
C THR A 404 -14.55 29.32 -14.35
N ASP A 405 -15.32 28.35 -14.84
CA ASP A 405 -16.63 28.59 -15.45
C ASP A 405 -17.63 29.19 -14.44
N LEU A 406 -17.66 28.73 -13.17
CA LEU A 406 -18.47 29.34 -12.11
C LEU A 406 -18.07 30.79 -11.83
N SER A 407 -16.77 31.07 -11.81
CA SER A 407 -16.24 32.42 -11.61
C SER A 407 -16.65 33.34 -12.76
N ASP A 408 -16.49 32.89 -14.01
CA ASP A 408 -16.89 33.63 -15.20
C ASP A 408 -18.40 33.90 -15.22
N LEU A 409 -19.19 32.92 -14.81
CA LEU A 409 -20.65 33.06 -14.69
C LEU A 409 -21.05 34.04 -13.58
N SER A 410 -20.37 34.00 -12.43
CA SER A 410 -20.54 35.00 -11.37
C SER A 410 -20.22 36.41 -11.87
N ASP A 411 -19.17 36.57 -12.68
CA ASP A 411 -18.77 37.87 -13.23
C ASP A 411 -19.74 38.35 -14.32
N LEU A 412 -20.28 37.43 -15.13
CA LEU A 412 -21.35 37.72 -16.10
C LEU A 412 -22.61 38.24 -15.39
N TYR A 413 -23.07 37.55 -14.34
CA TYR A 413 -24.26 37.95 -13.58
C TYR A 413 -24.05 39.26 -12.80
N ALA A 414 -22.85 39.46 -12.24
CA ALA A 414 -22.49 40.74 -11.66
C ALA A 414 -22.52 41.86 -12.73
N GLY A 415 -21.98 41.60 -13.92
CA GLY A 415 -22.03 42.49 -15.08
C GLY A 415 -23.46 42.80 -15.53
N PHE A 416 -24.37 41.82 -15.50
CA PHE A 416 -25.77 42.00 -15.82
C PHE A 416 -26.49 42.93 -14.83
N LEU A 417 -26.26 42.75 -13.53
CA LEU A 417 -26.73 43.69 -12.50
C LEU A 417 -26.25 45.12 -12.76
N HIS A 418 -24.98 45.27 -13.18
CA HIS A 418 -24.40 46.56 -13.52
C HIS A 418 -25.04 47.19 -14.76
N ALA A 419 -25.26 46.38 -15.80
CA ALA A 419 -25.93 46.84 -17.02
C ALA A 419 -27.37 47.29 -16.75
N TYR A 420 -28.07 46.64 -15.82
CA TYR A 420 -29.43 47.04 -15.41
C TYR A 420 -29.46 48.41 -14.71
N ASP A 421 -28.54 48.67 -13.77
CA ASP A 421 -28.41 50.02 -13.19
C ASP A 421 -28.05 51.07 -14.26
N GLY A 422 -27.19 50.70 -15.23
CA GLY A 422 -26.87 51.53 -16.40
C GLY A 422 -28.08 51.85 -17.28
N LEU A 423 -28.96 50.86 -17.53
CA LEU A 423 -30.20 51.02 -18.29
C LEU A 423 -31.13 52.04 -17.64
N ILE A 424 -31.31 51.98 -16.31
CA ILE A 424 -32.12 52.94 -15.54
C ILE A 424 -31.60 54.37 -15.75
N LEU A 425 -30.28 54.56 -15.65
CA LEU A 425 -29.65 55.88 -15.84
C LEU A 425 -29.76 56.37 -17.29
N GLU A 426 -29.63 55.48 -18.27
CA GLU A 426 -29.76 55.83 -19.69
C GLU A 426 -31.19 56.26 -20.03
N VAL A 427 -32.20 55.57 -19.49
CA VAL A 427 -33.61 55.95 -19.67
C VAL A 427 -33.88 57.32 -19.06
N ALA A 428 -33.34 57.59 -17.86
CA ALA A 428 -33.41 58.91 -17.24
C ALA A 428 -32.72 60.00 -18.09
N ARG A 429 -31.54 59.70 -18.67
CA ARG A 429 -30.82 60.60 -19.57
C ARG A 429 -31.64 60.91 -20.82
N ARG A 430 -32.20 59.90 -21.48
CA ARG A 430 -33.04 60.09 -22.68
C ARG A 430 -34.28 60.93 -22.36
N LYS A 431 -34.91 60.70 -21.20
CA LYS A 431 -36.03 61.55 -20.72
C LYS A 431 -35.58 63.01 -20.53
N ALA A 432 -34.43 63.25 -19.90
CA ALA A 432 -33.91 64.59 -19.70
C ALA A 432 -33.65 65.32 -21.03
N VAL A 433 -33.03 64.63 -22.00
CA VAL A 433 -32.81 65.16 -23.35
C VAL A 433 -34.13 65.48 -24.05
N ARG A 434 -35.13 64.59 -23.95
CA ARG A 434 -36.48 64.85 -24.49
C ARG A 434 -37.10 66.11 -23.88
N THR A 435 -37.10 66.23 -22.56
CA THR A 435 -37.69 67.40 -21.88
C THR A 435 -36.95 68.69 -22.22
N ALA A 436 -35.62 68.63 -22.43
CA ALA A 436 -34.83 69.75 -22.89
C ALA A 436 -35.19 70.15 -24.33
N ALA A 437 -35.31 69.18 -25.24
CA ALA A 437 -35.75 69.41 -26.62
C ALA A 437 -37.16 70.03 -26.67
N GLU A 438 -38.10 69.53 -25.86
CA GLU A 438 -39.45 70.08 -25.73
C GLU A 438 -39.45 71.50 -25.17
N LYS A 439 -38.56 71.80 -24.21
CA LYS A 439 -38.38 73.16 -23.71
C LYS A 439 -37.88 74.09 -24.81
N VAL A 440 -36.88 73.69 -25.59
CA VAL A 440 -36.36 74.47 -26.72
C VAL A 440 -37.46 74.70 -27.77
N LEU A 441 -38.24 73.68 -28.12
CA LEU A 441 -39.36 73.80 -29.05
C LEU A 441 -40.44 74.76 -28.51
N ARG A 442 -40.75 74.69 -27.21
CA ARG A 442 -41.70 75.61 -26.56
C ARG A 442 -41.21 77.06 -26.58
N ASP A 443 -39.94 77.28 -26.25
CA ASP A 443 -39.31 78.60 -26.26
C ASP A 443 -39.22 79.16 -27.69
N ALA A 444 -38.90 78.31 -28.67
CA ALA A 444 -38.88 78.67 -30.09
C ALA A 444 -40.28 79.03 -30.60
N ARG A 445 -41.30 78.22 -30.28
CA ARG A 445 -42.70 78.51 -30.62
C ARG A 445 -43.16 79.84 -30.02
N SER A 446 -42.86 80.09 -28.74
CA SER A 446 -43.19 81.37 -28.10
C SER A 446 -42.49 82.56 -28.78
N LYS A 447 -41.23 82.42 -29.21
CA LYS A 447 -40.52 83.47 -29.97
C LYS A 447 -41.11 83.68 -31.36
N LEU A 448 -41.45 82.61 -32.08
CA LEU A 448 -42.11 82.69 -33.39
C LEU A 448 -43.49 83.34 -33.29
N ASP A 449 -44.27 82.99 -32.27
CA ASP A 449 -45.58 83.61 -32.02
C ASP A 449 -45.45 85.11 -31.72
N LYS A 450 -44.41 85.55 -31.00
CA LYS A 450 -44.13 86.98 -30.79
C LYS A 450 -43.77 87.72 -32.08
N LEU A 451 -42.88 87.16 -32.90
CA LEU A 451 -42.51 87.75 -34.20
C LEU A 451 -43.70 87.80 -35.15
N TYR A 452 -44.55 86.77 -35.13
CA TYR A 452 -45.80 86.74 -35.89
C TYR A 452 -46.73 87.89 -35.49
N GLU A 453 -46.92 88.12 -34.19
CA GLU A 453 -47.75 89.21 -33.67
C GLU A 453 -47.14 90.60 -33.92
N GLU A 454 -45.81 90.71 -33.90
CA GLU A 454 -45.09 91.92 -34.31
C GLU A 454 -45.28 92.22 -35.81
N ASP A 455 -45.18 91.22 -36.69
CA ASP A 455 -45.39 91.38 -38.14
C ASP A 455 -46.86 91.71 -38.46
N ILE A 456 -47.83 91.07 -37.79
CA ILE A 456 -49.24 91.46 -37.91
C ILE A 456 -49.42 92.93 -37.55
N ARG A 457 -48.90 93.36 -36.39
CA ARG A 457 -49.03 94.76 -35.97
C ARG A 457 -48.35 95.71 -36.94
N ALA A 458 -47.15 95.39 -37.42
CA ALA A 458 -46.43 96.23 -38.37
C ALA A 458 -47.16 96.34 -39.72
N ARG A 459 -47.68 95.23 -40.25
CA ARG A 459 -48.49 95.22 -41.48
C ARG A 459 -49.82 95.95 -41.31
N GLU A 460 -50.44 95.83 -40.14
CA GLU A 460 -51.67 96.55 -39.83
C GLU A 460 -51.42 98.06 -39.74
N THR A 461 -50.36 98.49 -39.03
CA THR A 461 -49.96 99.91 -39.00
C THR A 461 -49.66 100.43 -40.40
N PHE A 462 -48.91 99.68 -41.21
CA PHE A 462 -48.63 100.04 -42.60
C PHE A 462 -49.92 100.15 -43.43
N ARG A 463 -50.85 99.20 -43.26
CA ARG A 463 -52.15 99.20 -43.92
C ARG A 463 -52.99 100.43 -43.54
N VAL A 464 -52.99 100.82 -42.27
CA VAL A 464 -53.71 102.01 -41.79
C VAL A 464 -53.06 103.31 -42.29
N GLU A 465 -51.73 103.40 -42.30
CA GLU A 465 -51.03 104.64 -42.66
C GLU A 465 -50.91 104.86 -44.17
N GLN A 466 -50.71 103.80 -44.95
CA GLN A 466 -50.39 103.88 -46.39
C GLN A 466 -51.39 103.16 -47.30
N GLY A 467 -52.32 102.38 -46.74
CA GLY A 467 -53.23 101.52 -47.52
C GLY A 467 -54.18 102.31 -48.43
N ASP A 468 -54.65 103.48 -48.00
CA ASP A 468 -55.56 104.33 -48.80
C ASP A 468 -54.90 104.89 -50.07
N TYR A 469 -53.56 104.91 -50.12
CA TYR A 469 -52.77 105.43 -51.25
C TYR A 469 -52.26 104.33 -52.18
N LEU A 470 -52.49 103.05 -51.84
CA LEU A 470 -51.95 101.90 -52.58
C LEU A 470 -53.08 101.10 -53.26
N PRO A 471 -53.10 100.99 -54.60
CA PRO A 471 -54.01 100.11 -55.32
C PRO A 471 -53.84 98.65 -54.87
N SER A 472 -54.94 97.91 -54.72
CA SER A 472 -54.94 96.53 -54.22
C SER A 472 -54.23 95.53 -55.15
N ASP A 473 -53.91 95.91 -56.38
CA ASP A 473 -53.27 95.08 -57.42
C ASP A 473 -51.75 95.28 -57.54
N ILE A 474 -51.16 96.25 -56.81
CA ILE A 474 -49.71 96.54 -56.89
C ILE A 474 -48.84 95.37 -56.40
N TRP A 475 -49.36 94.59 -55.42
CA TRP A 475 -48.73 93.37 -54.94
C TRP A 475 -49.77 92.41 -54.34
N PRO A 476 -49.92 91.17 -54.88
CA PRO A 476 -50.90 90.19 -54.37
C PRO A 476 -50.69 89.78 -52.91
N GLY A 477 -49.50 89.99 -52.36
CA GLY A 477 -49.17 89.67 -50.97
C GLY A 477 -49.60 90.74 -49.96
N LEU A 478 -50.03 91.92 -50.41
CA LEU A 478 -50.31 93.08 -49.55
C LEU A 478 -51.45 92.82 -48.54
N GLY A 479 -52.44 92.00 -48.92
CA GLY A 479 -53.56 91.59 -48.06
C GLY A 479 -53.35 90.26 -47.33
N ARG A 480 -52.20 89.59 -47.51
CA ARG A 480 -51.94 88.27 -46.92
C ARG A 480 -51.31 88.43 -45.53
N GLY A 481 -51.85 87.72 -44.54
CA GLY A 481 -51.25 87.63 -43.21
C GLY A 481 -49.88 86.93 -43.20
N PRO A 482 -49.11 87.02 -42.12
CA PRO A 482 -47.85 86.30 -41.99
C PRO A 482 -48.06 84.78 -42.08
N MET A 483 -47.02 84.05 -42.51
CA MET A 483 -47.01 82.59 -42.52
C MET A 483 -46.70 82.04 -41.13
N ARG A 484 -47.23 80.85 -40.81
CA ARG A 484 -46.92 80.11 -39.58
C ARG A 484 -45.92 78.98 -39.87
N VAL A 485 -45.10 78.66 -38.88
CA VAL A 485 -44.12 77.57 -38.92
C VAL A 485 -44.55 76.48 -37.94
N GLU A 486 -44.52 75.23 -38.37
CA GLU A 486 -44.86 74.05 -37.57
C GLU A 486 -43.66 73.11 -37.48
N PHE A 487 -43.47 72.49 -36.30
CA PHE A 487 -42.40 71.52 -36.06
C PHE A 487 -43.01 70.12 -35.94
N THR A 488 -42.56 69.18 -36.77
CA THR A 488 -42.95 67.77 -36.73
C THR A 488 -41.78 66.89 -36.26
N ARG A 489 -42.07 65.87 -35.44
CA ARG A 489 -41.07 64.84 -35.07
C ARG A 489 -40.98 63.81 -36.19
N VAL A 490 -39.77 63.37 -36.50
CA VAL A 490 -39.48 62.30 -37.46
C VAL A 490 -38.78 61.18 -36.70
N GLU A 491 -39.17 59.93 -36.97
CA GLU A 491 -38.53 58.75 -36.37
C GLU A 491 -37.05 58.66 -36.78
N GLY A 492 -36.20 58.32 -35.81
CA GLY A 492 -34.79 58.08 -36.07
C GLY A 492 -34.55 56.72 -36.72
N PRO A 493 -33.46 56.54 -37.48
CA PRO A 493 -33.09 55.21 -37.97
C PRO A 493 -32.83 54.26 -36.79
N ARG A 494 -33.24 52.99 -36.91
CA ARG A 494 -32.77 51.92 -36.00
C ARG A 494 -31.26 51.88 -36.09
N LEU A 495 -30.59 51.96 -34.93
CA LEU A 495 -29.15 51.81 -34.87
C LEU A 495 -28.81 50.35 -35.21
N GLU A 496 -28.01 50.13 -36.24
CA GLU A 496 -27.54 48.80 -36.64
C GLU A 496 -26.72 48.20 -35.50
N GLY A 497 -27.21 47.08 -34.95
CA GLY A 497 -26.63 46.39 -33.80
C GLY A 497 -27.65 45.61 -32.96
N GLU A 498 -28.76 45.15 -33.56
CA GLU A 498 -29.63 44.16 -32.91
C GLU A 498 -28.83 42.86 -32.75
N VAL A 499 -28.54 42.51 -31.50
CA VAL A 499 -28.13 41.15 -31.12
C VAL A 499 -29.30 40.22 -31.50
N PRO A 500 -29.07 39.13 -32.24
CA PRO A 500 -30.14 38.24 -32.65
C PRO A 500 -30.85 37.71 -31.42
N THR A 501 -32.14 38.00 -31.30
CA THR A 501 -33.03 37.26 -30.42
C THR A 501 -33.19 35.87 -31.01
N ASP A 502 -32.56 34.89 -30.39
CA ASP A 502 -32.81 33.46 -30.61
C ASP A 502 -34.27 33.17 -30.24
N SER A 503 -35.15 33.30 -31.23
CA SER A 503 -36.51 32.76 -31.18
C SER A 503 -36.42 31.46 -31.94
N GLY A 504 -36.28 30.36 -31.19
CA GLY A 504 -36.32 29.03 -31.75
C GLY A 504 -37.62 28.80 -32.49
N ASP A 505 -37.51 28.43 -33.76
CA ASP A 505 -38.59 27.83 -34.52
C ASP A 505 -38.06 26.61 -35.26
N GLY A 506 -38.80 25.52 -35.11
CA GLY A 506 -38.43 24.18 -35.53
C GLY A 506 -38.35 24.01 -37.05
N GLU A 507 -37.44 23.14 -37.44
CA GLU A 507 -37.36 22.51 -38.75
C GLU A 507 -38.68 21.81 -39.09
N GLN A 508 -39.34 22.25 -40.17
CA GLN A 508 -40.01 21.34 -41.09
C GLN A 508 -39.69 21.73 -42.54
N ASP A 509 -38.87 20.87 -43.13
CA ASP A 509 -38.52 20.78 -44.54
C ASP A 509 -39.75 20.69 -45.45
N ALA A 510 -39.78 21.51 -46.51
CA ALA A 510 -40.22 21.08 -47.85
C ALA A 510 -40.00 22.22 -48.87
N GLU A 511 -38.86 22.20 -49.56
CA GLU A 511 -38.73 22.81 -50.88
C GLU A 511 -38.39 21.71 -51.90
N ASN A 512 -39.15 21.66 -52.99
CA ASN A 512 -38.64 21.31 -54.31
C ASN A 512 -39.68 21.66 -55.39
N GLY A 513 -39.27 22.46 -56.38
CA GLY A 513 -39.84 22.41 -57.72
C GLY A 513 -40.25 23.73 -58.37
N ASP A 514 -39.26 24.55 -58.75
CA ASP A 514 -38.92 24.92 -60.14
C ASP A 514 -40.05 25.15 -61.18
N GLY A 515 -39.96 26.28 -61.93
CA GLY A 515 -40.52 26.38 -63.29
C GLY A 515 -41.24 27.69 -63.70
N ASP A 516 -40.47 28.62 -64.27
CA ASP A 516 -40.70 29.46 -65.48
C ASP A 516 -42.08 29.99 -65.91
N ASP A 517 -42.09 31.32 -66.14
CA ASP A 517 -42.53 32.11 -67.32
C ASP A 517 -43.81 31.72 -68.10
N ASP A 518 -44.79 32.64 -68.17
CA ASP A 518 -45.02 33.55 -69.32
C ASP A 518 -46.44 34.18 -69.35
N ASP A 519 -46.47 35.46 -69.77
CA ASP A 519 -47.50 36.23 -70.50
C ASP A 519 -49.01 36.18 -70.13
N ASP A 520 -49.60 37.35 -69.82
CA ASP A 520 -50.43 38.14 -70.76
C ASP A 520 -51.17 39.30 -70.05
N GLN A 521 -50.97 40.52 -70.56
CA GLN A 521 -51.91 41.67 -70.42
C GLN A 521 -52.94 41.62 -71.60
N PRO A 522 -54.07 42.38 -71.68
CA PRO A 522 -54.31 43.72 -71.12
C PRO A 522 -55.79 44.13 -70.77
N ALA A 523 -55.89 45.38 -70.27
CA ALA A 523 -56.88 46.43 -70.57
C ALA A 523 -58.35 46.46 -70.04
N ASP A 524 -58.63 47.61 -69.40
CA ASP A 524 -59.81 48.51 -69.50
C ASP A 524 -61.19 48.10 -68.97
N THR A 525 -61.71 48.87 -67.98
CA THR A 525 -62.72 49.94 -68.22
C THR A 525 -63.19 50.70 -66.95
N ALA A 526 -62.97 52.02 -66.98
CA ALA A 526 -63.80 53.17 -66.56
C ALA A 526 -64.83 53.13 -65.40
N GLY A 527 -64.54 53.90 -64.33
CA GLY A 527 -65.33 55.00 -63.68
C GLY A 527 -66.73 54.74 -63.08
N PRO A 528 -67.32 55.66 -62.25
CA PRO A 528 -66.88 57.02 -61.88
C PRO A 528 -66.95 57.37 -60.35
N SER A 529 -66.30 58.47 -59.95
CA SER A 529 -66.51 59.20 -58.66
C SER A 529 -67.89 59.89 -58.60
N PRO A 530 -68.44 60.34 -57.44
CA PRO A 530 -67.94 61.55 -56.75
C PRO A 530 -68.21 61.70 -55.21
N THR A 531 -67.51 62.70 -54.63
CA THR A 531 -67.91 63.66 -53.56
C THR A 531 -68.07 63.27 -52.06
N GLY A 532 -67.46 64.11 -51.20
CA GLY A 532 -67.86 64.40 -49.81
C GLY A 532 -66.80 64.07 -48.74
N GLU A 533 -65.85 64.96 -48.46
CA GLU A 533 -65.86 65.90 -47.31
C GLU A 533 -65.51 65.30 -45.93
N GLN A 534 -64.29 65.61 -45.48
CA GLN A 534 -63.86 66.00 -44.12
C GLN A 534 -64.39 65.24 -42.89
N GLN A 535 -63.48 64.58 -42.19
CA GLN A 535 -63.33 64.80 -40.74
C GLN A 535 -61.92 64.45 -40.26
N ASP A 536 -61.17 65.49 -39.89
CA ASP A 536 -59.94 65.41 -39.14
C ASP A 536 -60.16 64.72 -37.79
N LYS A 537 -59.42 63.63 -37.55
CA LYS A 537 -59.09 63.14 -36.21
C LYS A 537 -57.56 63.05 -36.10
N PRO A 538 -56.93 63.66 -35.08
CA PRO A 538 -55.52 63.45 -34.82
C PRO A 538 -55.38 62.14 -34.02
N SER A 539 -54.82 61.10 -34.63
CA SER A 539 -54.53 59.85 -33.95
C SER A 539 -53.12 59.38 -34.27
N GLY A 540 -52.30 59.21 -33.24
CA GLY A 540 -51.08 58.38 -33.30
C GLY A 540 -49.79 59.05 -32.83
N ASP A 541 -49.71 59.43 -31.56
CA ASP A 541 -48.45 59.67 -30.86
C ASP A 541 -47.74 58.32 -30.63
N SER A 542 -47.11 57.78 -31.66
CA SER A 542 -46.52 56.42 -31.64
C SER A 542 -45.06 56.39 -32.06
N GLY A 543 -44.26 57.41 -31.75
CA GLY A 543 -42.87 57.48 -32.23
C GLY A 543 -41.77 57.22 -31.20
N ASP A 544 -42.00 57.50 -29.91
CA ASP A 544 -40.92 57.47 -28.93
C ASP A 544 -41.51 57.39 -27.50
N SER A 545 -41.87 56.21 -27.01
CA SER A 545 -42.38 56.04 -25.65
C SER A 545 -41.22 55.78 -24.68
N ILE A 546 -40.62 56.85 -24.12
CA ILE A 546 -39.65 56.70 -23.03
C ILE A 546 -40.42 56.47 -21.73
N PRO A 547 -40.15 55.38 -21.00
CA PRO A 547 -40.83 55.10 -19.74
C PRO A 547 -40.59 56.19 -18.69
N ASP A 548 -41.62 56.53 -17.90
CA ASP A 548 -41.48 57.46 -16.78
C ASP A 548 -40.99 56.73 -15.53
N LEU A 549 -39.72 56.96 -15.18
CA LEU A 549 -39.09 56.38 -13.99
C LEU A 549 -39.17 57.32 -12.77
N PRO A 550 -39.52 56.80 -11.58
CA PRO A 550 -39.51 57.57 -10.35
C PRO A 550 -38.10 58.06 -9.97
N LYS A 551 -37.98 59.28 -9.43
CA LYS A 551 -36.69 59.88 -9.03
C LYS A 551 -35.89 59.04 -8.03
N HIS A 552 -36.58 58.39 -7.08
CA HIS A 552 -35.92 57.58 -6.05
C HIS A 552 -35.24 56.33 -6.62
N ILE A 553 -35.74 55.76 -7.72
CA ILE A 553 -35.12 54.63 -8.41
C ILE A 553 -33.85 55.06 -9.13
N ILE A 554 -33.89 56.22 -9.79
CA ILE A 554 -32.73 56.82 -10.46
C ILE A 554 -31.63 57.15 -9.44
N GLU A 555 -32.00 57.74 -8.29
CA GLU A 555 -31.06 58.03 -7.20
C GLU A 555 -30.48 56.77 -6.57
N ARG A 556 -31.27 55.70 -6.43
CA ARG A 556 -30.81 54.41 -5.93
C ARG A 556 -29.85 53.73 -6.90
N ALA A 557 -30.17 53.70 -8.20
CA ALA A 557 -29.29 53.19 -9.24
C ALA A 557 -27.98 54.00 -9.32
N PHE A 558 -28.06 55.32 -9.24
CA PHE A 558 -26.88 56.19 -9.20
C PHE A 558 -26.02 55.94 -7.95
N SER A 559 -26.65 55.75 -6.79
CA SER A 559 -25.96 55.44 -5.55
C SER A 559 -25.26 54.08 -5.62
N ARG A 560 -25.93 53.04 -6.13
CA ARG A 560 -25.33 51.71 -6.36
C ARG A 560 -24.16 51.76 -7.31
N LEU A 561 -24.30 52.46 -8.44
CA LEU A 561 -23.24 52.68 -9.40
C LEU A 561 -22.04 53.39 -8.76
N LYS A 562 -22.28 54.44 -7.97
CA LYS A 562 -21.23 55.23 -7.30
C LYS A 562 -20.53 54.47 -6.17
N THR A 563 -21.25 53.63 -5.42
CA THR A 563 -20.65 52.79 -4.38
C THR A 563 -19.78 51.68 -4.97
N ARG A 564 -20.15 51.13 -6.13
CA ARG A 564 -19.39 50.06 -6.79
C ARG A 564 -18.27 50.58 -7.72
N SER A 565 -18.39 51.80 -8.26
CA SER A 565 -17.35 52.44 -9.10
C SER A 565 -16.20 53.04 -8.29
N ARG A 566 -16.26 53.03 -6.95
CA ARG A 566 -15.16 53.48 -6.10
C ARG A 566 -14.30 52.24 -5.81
N PRO A 567 -13.12 52.09 -6.44
CA PRO A 567 -12.27 50.93 -6.20
C PRO A 567 -11.89 50.94 -4.72
N GLY A 568 -12.19 49.84 -4.03
CA GLY A 568 -11.76 49.62 -2.66
C GLY A 568 -10.23 49.59 -2.63
N ILE A 569 -9.63 50.61 -2.04
CA ILE A 569 -8.33 50.49 -1.39
C ILE A 569 -8.58 49.58 -0.18
N PRO A 570 -7.91 48.42 -0.05
CA PRO A 570 -8.06 47.59 1.13
C PRO A 570 -7.59 48.38 2.35
N SER A 571 -8.47 48.49 3.34
CA SER A 571 -8.10 48.97 4.68
C SER A 571 -7.41 47.82 5.39
N THR A 572 -6.20 48.09 5.86
CA THR A 572 -5.27 47.26 6.64
C THR A 572 -5.89 46.34 7.68
#